data_AF-A0A264YAA9-F1
#
_entry.id   AF-A0A264YAA9-F1
#
_cell.length_a   1.000
_cell.length_b   1.000
_cell.length_c   1.000
_cell.angle_alpha   90.00
_cell.angle_beta   90.00
_cell.angle_gamma   90.00
#
_symmetry.space_group_name_H-M   'P 1'
#
loop_
_entity.id
_entity.type
_entity.pdbx_description
1 polymer ?
#
loop_
_entity_poly.entity_id
_entity_poly.type
_entity_poly.pdbx_seq_one_letter_code
_entity_poly.pdbx_strand_id
1 'polypeptide(L)'
;MLVIHCKDKQLALASTIYENLDAKVVEDEWYERGGVGPLLAQTPPEEPILIFGDGDRDGLYSNKFNHEIQLDPTRFDEPKYFEHVAACITHPVYILNKIQGYLLRKHNGHIIGIWPESSRFARRHKLHGLFTKEFYHNAKDAEHIGTMTLNSYIDDSNEVLYRTLGEMLGNNVSLRRIPKLLKEEAWKYDHLFTYNFENFIYI
;
A
#
# COMPACT_ATOMS: atom_id res chain seq x y z
N MET A 1 -4.78 -5.91 14.11
CA MET A 1 -4.36 -5.81 12.69
C MET A 1 -2.95 -5.24 12.61
N LEU A 2 -2.04 -5.83 11.85
CA LEU A 2 -0.75 -5.21 11.55
C LEU A 2 -0.87 -4.28 10.33
N VAL A 3 -0.35 -3.06 10.41
CA VAL A 3 -0.39 -2.08 9.32
C VAL A 3 1.03 -1.71 8.87
N ILE A 4 1.35 -1.95 7.60
CA ILE A 4 2.63 -1.65 6.96
C ILE A 4 2.42 -0.58 5.90
N HIS A 5 3.08 0.56 6.02
CA HIS A 5 2.98 1.62 5.02
C HIS A 5 4.22 2.50 4.99
N CYS A 6 4.41 3.24 3.90
CA CYS A 6 5.44 4.27 3.80
C CYS A 6 4.87 5.61 4.26
N LYS A 7 5.65 6.40 5.00
CA LYS A 7 5.21 7.73 5.45
C LYS A 7 5.25 8.72 4.28
N ASP A 8 4.11 8.87 3.60
CA ASP A 8 3.83 9.95 2.66
C ASP A 8 2.54 10.69 3.09
N LYS A 9 2.26 11.90 2.58
CA LYS A 9 1.03 12.67 2.86
C LYS A 9 -0.25 11.87 2.68
N GLN A 10 -0.26 10.93 1.73
CA GLN A 10 -1.39 10.04 1.46
C GLN A 10 -1.72 9.13 2.66
N LEU A 11 -0.77 8.97 3.58
CA LEU A 11 -0.93 8.17 4.79
C LEU A 11 -1.99 8.74 5.74
N ALA A 12 -2.11 10.07 5.82
CA ALA A 12 -3.08 10.71 6.70
C ALA A 12 -4.50 10.24 6.36
N LEU A 13 -4.82 10.17 5.07
CA LEU A 13 -6.13 9.69 4.59
C LEU A 13 -6.28 8.18 4.75
N ALA A 14 -5.25 7.40 4.46
CA ALA A 14 -5.28 5.95 4.58
C ALA A 14 -5.47 5.47 6.03
N SER A 15 -5.12 6.29 7.03
CA SER A 15 -5.35 5.98 8.44
C SER A 15 -6.82 5.73 8.78
N THR A 16 -7.75 6.33 8.03
CA THR A 16 -9.20 6.13 8.18
C THR A 16 -9.61 4.66 7.97
N ILE A 17 -8.81 3.84 7.28
CA ILE A 17 -9.08 2.40 7.13
C ILE A 17 -9.01 1.68 8.49
N TYR A 18 -8.11 2.11 9.38
CA TYR A 18 -7.74 1.34 10.58
C TYR A 18 -7.81 2.13 11.89
N GLU A 19 -8.15 3.42 11.88
CA GLU A 19 -8.24 4.27 13.08
C GLU A 19 -9.22 3.73 14.15
N ASN A 20 -10.28 3.04 13.70
CA ASN A 20 -11.29 2.43 14.58
C ASN A 20 -11.05 0.92 14.81
N LEU A 21 -9.90 0.41 14.39
CA LEU A 21 -9.48 -0.98 14.57
C LEU A 21 -8.35 -1.05 15.61
N ASP A 22 -8.20 -2.19 16.28
CA ASP A 22 -7.02 -2.47 17.10
C ASP A 22 -5.82 -2.72 16.19
N ALA A 23 -5.21 -1.62 15.71
CA ALA A 23 -4.19 -1.62 14.67
C ALA A 23 -2.80 -1.32 15.23
N LYS A 24 -1.84 -2.20 14.95
CA LYS A 24 -0.42 -1.98 15.20
C LYS A 24 0.25 -1.47 13.94
N VAL A 25 0.54 -0.18 13.92
CA VAL A 25 1.24 0.48 12.81
C VAL A 25 2.75 0.26 12.93
N VAL A 26 3.40 -0.10 11.83
CA VAL A 26 4.86 -0.26 11.77
C VAL A 26 5.55 1.10 11.81
N GLU A 27 6.47 1.25 12.76
CA GLU A 27 7.30 2.44 12.92
C GLU A 27 8.53 2.44 12.01
N ASP A 28 9.09 3.64 11.73
CA ASP A 28 10.17 3.82 10.76
C ASP A 28 11.44 3.02 11.08
N GLU A 29 11.73 2.83 12.37
CA GLU A 29 12.91 2.10 12.85
C GLU A 29 12.96 0.65 12.33
N TRP A 30 11.80 0.07 12.01
CA TRP A 30 11.73 -1.27 11.40
C TRP A 30 12.25 -1.30 9.97
N TYR A 31 12.08 -0.22 9.21
CA TYR A 31 12.61 -0.14 7.85
C TYR A 31 14.13 0.00 7.84
N GLU A 32 14.71 0.61 8.87
CA GLU A 32 16.15 0.83 9.00
C GLU A 32 16.90 -0.40 9.56
N ARG A 33 16.26 -1.23 10.39
CA ARG A 33 16.89 -2.38 11.09
C ARG A 33 16.68 -3.74 10.42
N GLY A 34 16.73 -3.79 9.09
CA GLY A 34 16.55 -5.02 8.31
C GLY A 34 15.13 -5.27 7.79
N GLY A 35 14.29 -4.23 7.82
CA GLY A 35 12.95 -4.21 7.21
C GLY A 35 11.88 -4.91 8.05
N VAL A 36 10.68 -5.03 7.47
CA VAL A 36 9.51 -5.65 8.12
C VAL A 36 9.60 -7.18 8.24
N GLY A 37 10.71 -7.79 7.83
CA GLY A 37 10.89 -9.24 7.80
C GLY A 37 10.75 -9.92 9.17
N PRO A 38 11.53 -9.50 10.20
CA PRO A 38 11.42 -10.09 11.53
C PRO A 38 10.04 -9.88 12.16
N LEU A 39 9.40 -8.74 11.89
CA LEU A 39 8.05 -8.46 12.34
C LEU A 39 7.05 -9.44 11.72
N LEU A 40 7.03 -9.57 10.39
CA LEU A 40 6.21 -10.54 9.67
C LEU A 40 6.47 -11.97 10.14
N ALA A 41 7.73 -12.33 10.44
CA ALA A 41 8.06 -13.66 10.95
C ALA A 41 7.42 -13.96 12.31
N GLN A 42 7.26 -12.93 13.16
CA GLN A 42 6.66 -13.06 14.50
C GLN A 42 5.12 -12.87 14.49
N THR A 43 4.57 -12.21 13.48
CA THR A 43 3.12 -11.98 13.37
C THR A 43 2.35 -13.32 13.24
N PRO A 44 1.27 -13.55 14.01
CA PRO A 44 0.45 -14.75 13.88
C PRO A 44 -0.16 -14.91 12.48
N PRO A 45 -0.32 -16.14 11.95
CA PRO A 45 -0.95 -16.38 10.64
C PRO A 45 -2.34 -15.76 10.47
N GLU A 46 -3.14 -15.74 11.54
CA GLU A 46 -4.52 -15.26 11.56
C GLU A 46 -4.63 -13.74 11.69
N GLU A 47 -3.53 -13.08 12.08
CA GLU A 47 -3.48 -11.63 12.26
C GLU A 47 -3.65 -10.95 10.89
N PRO A 48 -4.69 -10.11 10.70
CA PRO A 48 -4.87 -9.37 9.47
C PRO A 48 -3.70 -8.41 9.22
N ILE A 49 -3.23 -8.36 7.98
CA ILE A 49 -2.14 -7.45 7.57
C ILE A 49 -2.66 -6.51 6.49
N LEU A 50 -2.68 -5.21 6.81
CA LEU A 50 -2.89 -4.14 5.85
C LEU A 50 -1.54 -3.61 5.37
N ILE A 51 -1.37 -3.54 4.06
CA ILE A 51 -0.16 -3.07 3.39
C ILE A 51 -0.59 -1.98 2.41
N PHE A 52 -0.13 -0.75 2.64
CA PHE A 52 -0.58 0.42 1.88
C PHE A 52 0.60 1.29 1.43
N GLY A 53 0.54 1.83 0.21
CA GLY A 53 1.46 2.86 -0.26
C GLY A 53 1.75 2.79 -1.75
N ASP A 54 2.89 3.33 -2.15
CA ASP A 54 3.37 3.26 -3.53
C ASP A 54 4.15 1.96 -3.81
N GLY A 55 3.97 1.40 -5.01
CA GLY A 55 4.65 0.18 -5.41
C GLY A 55 4.35 -0.23 -6.84
N ASP A 56 4.72 -1.46 -7.16
CA ASP A 56 4.45 -2.13 -8.42
C ASP A 56 4.30 -3.66 -8.24
N ARG A 57 4.39 -4.41 -9.35
CA ARG A 57 4.35 -5.89 -9.38
C ARG A 57 5.49 -6.58 -8.64
N ASP A 58 6.60 -5.88 -8.38
CA ASP A 58 7.80 -6.40 -7.73
C ASP A 58 7.82 -6.06 -6.22
N GLY A 59 6.98 -5.11 -5.78
CA GLY A 59 6.69 -4.89 -4.37
C GLY A 59 6.27 -3.47 -3.99
N LEU A 60 6.46 -3.12 -2.71
CA LEU A 60 6.12 -1.81 -2.14
C LEU A 60 7.40 -1.00 -1.90
N TYR A 61 7.41 0.26 -2.33
CA TYR A 61 8.56 1.16 -2.25
C TYR A 61 8.54 1.95 -0.94
N SER A 62 9.67 2.13 -0.24
CA SER A 62 9.77 3.17 0.81
C SER A 62 9.64 4.57 0.22
N ASN A 63 10.33 4.81 -0.89
CA ASN A 63 10.29 6.03 -1.69
C ASN A 63 10.33 5.65 -3.18
N LYS A 64 9.40 6.20 -3.95
CA LYS A 64 9.43 6.17 -5.42
C LYS A 64 10.45 7.22 -5.87
N PHE A 65 11.47 6.81 -6.64
CA PHE A 65 12.51 7.64 -7.28
C PHE A 65 12.58 9.08 -6.74
N ASN A 66 13.47 9.33 -5.79
CA ASN A 66 13.49 10.62 -5.12
C ASN A 66 14.15 11.66 -6.07
N HIS A 67 13.36 12.43 -6.81
CA HIS A 67 13.89 13.53 -7.63
C HIS A 67 14.45 14.67 -6.76
N GLU A 68 14.10 14.69 -5.47
CA GLU A 68 14.59 15.63 -4.46
C GLU A 68 15.31 14.88 -3.33
N ILE A 69 16.44 14.24 -3.63
CA ILE A 69 17.32 13.78 -2.56
C ILE A 69 17.91 15.01 -1.85
N GLN A 70 17.51 15.22 -0.61
CA GLN A 70 18.27 16.10 0.28
C GLN A 70 19.61 15.42 0.59
N LEU A 71 20.65 15.99 0.02
CA LEU A 71 22.01 15.55 0.27
C LEU A 71 22.47 16.09 1.62
N ASP A 72 22.86 15.21 2.53
CA ASP A 72 23.63 15.55 3.72
C ASP A 72 25.09 15.82 3.33
N PRO A 73 25.56 17.08 3.38
CA PRO A 73 26.91 17.44 2.97
C PRO A 73 27.98 16.86 3.90
N THR A 74 27.60 16.49 5.13
CA THR A 74 28.54 15.96 6.13
C THR A 74 28.96 14.51 5.85
N ARG A 75 28.27 13.83 4.94
CA ARG A 75 28.44 12.41 4.63
C ARG A 75 29.08 12.15 3.27
N PHE A 76 29.56 13.20 2.60
CA PHE A 76 30.16 13.07 1.26
C PHE A 76 31.47 12.26 1.25
N ASP A 77 32.18 12.17 2.37
CA ASP A 77 33.36 11.31 2.46
C ASP A 77 33.02 9.82 2.68
N GLU A 78 31.74 9.46 2.81
CA GLU A 78 31.28 8.07 2.99
C GLU A 78 30.91 7.42 1.64
N PRO A 79 31.68 6.45 1.11
CA PRO A 79 31.38 5.80 -0.17
C PRO A 79 29.99 5.12 -0.19
N LYS A 80 29.59 4.53 0.94
CA LYS A 80 28.27 3.88 1.09
C LYS A 80 27.11 4.87 1.04
N TYR A 81 27.33 6.13 1.43
CA TYR A 81 26.32 7.18 1.34
C TYR A 81 26.03 7.51 -0.12
N PHE A 82 27.08 7.66 -0.95
CA PHE A 82 26.91 7.88 -2.38
C PHE A 82 26.34 6.67 -3.13
N GLU A 83 26.72 5.43 -2.77
CA GLU A 83 26.08 4.23 -3.31
C GLU A 83 24.58 4.18 -3.00
N HIS A 84 24.19 4.57 -1.78
CA HIS A 84 22.79 4.65 -1.36
C HIS A 84 22.03 5.75 -2.12
N VAL A 85 22.59 6.97 -2.19
CA VAL A 85 22.03 8.09 -2.97
C VAL A 85 21.87 7.71 -4.45
N ALA A 86 22.90 7.10 -5.05
CA ALA A 86 22.88 6.61 -6.43
C ALA A 86 21.82 5.53 -6.63
N ALA A 87 21.66 4.60 -5.68
CA ALA A 87 20.58 3.62 -5.70
C ALA A 87 19.21 4.29 -5.63
N CYS A 88 19.00 5.28 -4.76
CA CYS A 88 17.73 5.99 -4.59
C CYS A 88 17.31 6.84 -5.81
N ILE A 89 18.26 7.34 -6.61
CA ILE A 89 17.96 8.05 -7.87
C ILE A 89 17.80 7.11 -9.07
N THR A 90 18.35 5.89 -9.02
CA THR A 90 18.33 4.96 -10.17
C THR A 90 17.35 3.81 -10.03
N HIS A 91 16.95 3.46 -8.80
CA HIS A 91 16.08 2.32 -8.51
C HIS A 91 15.17 2.64 -7.31
N PRO A 92 13.92 2.15 -7.31
CA PRO A 92 13.07 2.25 -6.14
C PRO A 92 13.63 1.41 -4.99
N VAL A 93 13.54 1.92 -3.78
CA VAL A 93 13.93 1.19 -2.56
C VAL A 93 12.72 0.41 -2.06
N TYR A 94 12.76 -0.92 -2.07
CA TYR A 94 11.63 -1.75 -1.67
C TYR A 94 11.64 -2.07 -0.18
N ILE A 95 10.55 -1.79 0.53
CA ILE A 95 10.32 -2.27 1.90
C ILE A 95 9.62 -3.63 1.93
N LEU A 96 8.96 -3.98 0.83
CA LEU A 96 8.34 -5.27 0.61
C LEU A 96 8.78 -5.74 -0.76
N ASN A 97 9.47 -6.88 -0.82
CA ASN A 97 9.88 -7.52 -2.07
C ASN A 97 9.70 -9.04 -1.97
N LYS A 98 10.35 -9.81 -2.86
CA LYS A 98 10.33 -11.28 -2.86
C LYS A 98 10.56 -11.92 -1.49
N ILE A 99 11.45 -11.37 -0.66
CA ILE A 99 11.77 -11.91 0.68
C ILE A 99 10.53 -11.81 1.57
N GLN A 100 9.93 -10.62 1.68
CA GLN A 100 8.70 -10.42 2.45
C GLN A 100 7.52 -11.19 1.85
N GLY A 101 7.45 -11.31 0.51
CA GLY A 101 6.45 -12.14 -0.17
C GLY A 101 6.51 -13.61 0.23
N TYR A 102 7.68 -14.16 0.55
CA TYR A 102 7.79 -15.51 1.10
C TYR A 102 7.19 -15.60 2.51
N LEU A 103 7.53 -14.64 3.38
CA LEU A 103 7.04 -14.59 4.76
C LEU A 103 5.52 -14.39 4.83
N LEU A 104 4.96 -13.60 3.90
CA LEU A 104 3.53 -13.31 3.86
C LEU A 104 2.66 -14.54 3.57
N ARG A 105 3.20 -15.61 2.95
CA ARG A 105 2.42 -16.81 2.59
C ARG A 105 1.70 -17.47 3.76
N LYS A 106 2.25 -17.37 4.97
CA LYS A 106 1.62 -17.96 6.16
C LYS A 106 0.31 -17.27 6.53
N HIS A 107 0.10 -16.00 6.13
CA HIS A 107 -1.12 -15.22 6.41
C HIS A 107 -2.26 -15.48 5.41
N ASN A 108 -2.13 -16.51 4.59
CA ASN A 108 -3.07 -17.05 3.60
C ASN A 108 -4.55 -16.62 3.75
N GLY A 109 -4.95 -15.52 3.11
CA GLY A 109 -6.33 -15.01 3.09
C GLY A 109 -6.61 -13.84 4.04
N HIS A 110 -5.62 -13.41 4.83
CA HIS A 110 -5.71 -12.31 5.81
C HIS A 110 -4.90 -11.07 5.39
N ILE A 111 -4.48 -10.99 4.13
CA ILE A 111 -3.68 -9.89 3.59
C ILE A 111 -4.58 -8.92 2.84
N ILE A 112 -4.37 -7.62 3.07
CA ILE A 112 -4.98 -6.52 2.32
C ILE A 112 -3.83 -5.69 1.72
N GLY A 113 -3.65 -5.75 0.41
CA GLY A 113 -2.63 -5.00 -0.31
C GLY A 113 -3.22 -3.89 -1.16
N ILE A 114 -2.84 -2.64 -0.86
CA ILE A 114 -3.32 -1.43 -1.53
C ILE A 114 -2.11 -0.63 -2.02
N TRP A 115 -1.69 -0.95 -3.24
CA TRP A 115 -0.71 -0.20 -4.02
C TRP A 115 -0.89 -0.54 -5.51
N PRO A 116 -0.32 0.22 -6.46
CA PRO A 116 -0.40 -0.12 -7.87
C PRO A 116 0.14 -1.53 -8.17
N GLU A 117 -0.60 -2.35 -8.92
CA GLU A 117 -0.22 -3.71 -9.29
C GLU A 117 -0.01 -4.72 -8.13
N SER A 118 -0.50 -4.45 -6.92
CA SER A 118 -0.38 -5.37 -5.78
C SER A 118 -0.93 -6.77 -6.05
N SER A 119 -1.98 -6.90 -6.87
CA SER A 119 -2.53 -8.20 -7.30
C SER A 119 -1.53 -9.01 -8.16
N ARG A 120 -0.65 -8.37 -8.94
CA ARG A 120 0.38 -9.06 -9.72
C ARG A 120 1.49 -9.57 -8.81
N PHE A 121 1.89 -8.76 -7.83
CA PHE A 121 2.79 -9.19 -6.76
C PHE A 121 2.21 -10.42 -6.03
N ALA A 122 0.95 -10.35 -5.60
CA ALA A 122 0.27 -11.44 -4.91
C ALA A 122 0.27 -12.75 -5.73
N ARG A 123 -0.09 -12.69 -7.01
CA ARG A 123 -0.06 -13.86 -7.90
C ARG A 123 1.34 -14.45 -8.05
N ARG A 124 2.34 -13.59 -8.27
CA ARG A 124 3.75 -14.01 -8.42
C ARG A 124 4.27 -14.71 -7.16
N HIS A 125 3.87 -14.22 -5.99
CA HIS A 125 4.33 -14.74 -4.71
C HIS A 125 3.40 -15.78 -4.08
N LYS A 126 2.30 -16.16 -4.75
CA LYS A 126 1.29 -17.11 -4.26
C LYS A 126 0.67 -16.66 -2.93
N LEU A 127 0.31 -15.38 -2.86
CA LEU A 127 -0.40 -14.79 -1.74
C LEU A 127 -1.91 -14.87 -1.97
N HIS A 128 -2.64 -15.01 -0.88
CA HIS A 128 -4.09 -15.00 -0.86
C HIS A 128 -4.59 -13.88 0.04
N GLY A 129 -5.66 -13.20 -0.38
CA GLY A 129 -6.14 -11.99 0.27
C GLY A 129 -6.79 -11.00 -0.69
N LEU A 130 -7.04 -9.79 -0.20
CA LEU A 130 -7.62 -8.67 -0.93
C LEU A 130 -6.50 -7.81 -1.51
N PHE A 131 -6.49 -7.58 -2.82
CA PHE A 131 -5.46 -6.81 -3.51
C PHE A 131 -6.06 -5.87 -4.55
N THR A 132 -5.35 -4.80 -4.88
CA THR A 132 -5.68 -3.87 -5.96
C THR A 132 -5.03 -4.31 -7.29
N LYS A 133 -5.77 -4.22 -8.40
CA LYS A 133 -5.21 -4.37 -9.75
C LYS A 133 -4.40 -3.14 -10.13
N GLU A 134 -5.02 -2.00 -9.94
CA GLU A 134 -4.46 -0.66 -10.07
C GLU A 134 -4.98 0.16 -8.89
N PHE A 135 -4.29 1.25 -8.59
CA PHE A 135 -4.70 2.16 -7.54
C PHE A 135 -4.14 3.55 -7.82
N TYR A 136 -4.98 4.58 -7.76
CA TYR A 136 -4.55 5.97 -7.96
C TYR A 136 -4.57 6.71 -6.66
N HIS A 137 -3.41 7.22 -6.28
CA HIS A 137 -3.26 7.98 -5.06
C HIS A 137 -3.42 9.48 -5.28
N ASN A 138 -3.14 9.95 -6.51
CA ASN A 138 -3.23 11.34 -6.89
C ASN A 138 -3.52 11.48 -8.40
N ALA A 139 -3.76 12.71 -8.87
CA ALA A 139 -4.16 12.98 -10.25
C ALA A 139 -3.11 12.54 -11.28
N LYS A 140 -1.82 12.62 -10.94
CA LYS A 140 -0.73 12.20 -11.82
C LYS A 140 -0.77 10.70 -12.10
N ASP A 141 -1.21 9.89 -11.14
CA ASP A 141 -1.39 8.45 -11.36
C ASP A 141 -2.51 8.18 -12.37
N ALA A 142 -3.59 9.00 -12.34
CA ALA A 142 -4.72 8.89 -13.25
C ALA A 142 -4.42 9.45 -14.67
N GLU A 143 -3.49 10.40 -14.79
CA GLU A 143 -3.06 10.94 -16.10
C GLU A 143 -2.46 9.85 -17.01
N HIS A 144 -1.76 8.87 -16.43
CA HIS A 144 -1.09 7.81 -17.20
C HIS A 144 -2.05 6.95 -18.05
N ILE A 145 -3.34 6.92 -17.69
CA ILE A 145 -4.40 6.22 -18.43
C ILE A 145 -5.30 7.16 -19.25
N GLY A 146 -4.88 8.42 -19.43
CA GLY A 146 -5.59 9.41 -20.25
C GLY A 146 -6.76 10.10 -19.55
N THR A 147 -6.85 10.03 -18.22
CA THR A 147 -7.90 10.73 -17.45
C THR A 147 -7.33 11.99 -16.82
N MET A 148 -7.80 13.16 -17.26
CA MET A 148 -7.52 14.43 -16.59
C MET A 148 -8.45 14.59 -15.39
N THR A 149 -7.89 14.78 -14.19
CA THR A 149 -8.65 15.02 -12.96
C THR A 149 -7.84 15.92 -12.00
N LEU A 150 -8.44 16.29 -10.87
CA LEU A 150 -7.79 17.07 -9.80
C LEU A 150 -7.51 16.16 -8.60
N ASN A 151 -6.44 16.47 -7.84
CA ASN A 151 -6.13 15.74 -6.61
C ASN A 151 -7.31 15.73 -5.65
N SER A 152 -8.04 16.84 -5.51
CA SER A 152 -9.22 16.92 -4.63
C SER A 152 -10.27 15.86 -4.95
N TYR A 153 -10.54 15.58 -6.23
CA TYR A 153 -11.52 14.55 -6.60
C TYR A 153 -11.04 13.13 -6.27
N ILE A 154 -9.73 12.88 -6.36
CA ILE A 154 -9.16 11.59 -5.97
C ILE A 154 -9.13 11.46 -4.45
N ASP A 155 -8.77 12.53 -3.73
CA ASP A 155 -8.76 12.57 -2.27
C ASP A 155 -10.17 12.34 -1.71
N ASP A 156 -11.18 13.07 -2.21
CA ASP A 156 -12.59 12.90 -1.80
C ASP A 156 -13.08 11.47 -2.06
N SER A 157 -12.74 10.89 -3.22
CA SER A 157 -13.13 9.51 -3.54
C SER A 157 -12.40 8.48 -2.66
N ASN A 158 -11.10 8.67 -2.44
CA ASN A 158 -10.29 7.81 -1.59
C ASN A 158 -10.73 7.88 -0.13
N GLU A 159 -11.17 9.05 0.36
CA GLU A 159 -11.74 9.18 1.71
C GLU A 159 -12.96 8.28 1.89
N VAL A 160 -13.90 8.34 0.95
CA VAL A 160 -15.12 7.51 0.97
C VAL A 160 -14.75 6.03 0.88
N LEU A 161 -13.81 5.68 -0.01
CA LEU A 161 -13.33 4.31 -0.16
C LEU A 161 -12.71 3.78 1.14
N TYR A 162 -11.83 4.55 1.76
CA TYR A 162 -11.11 4.12 2.96
C TYR A 162 -12.05 4.00 4.16
N ARG A 163 -12.99 4.93 4.34
CA ARG A 163 -14.03 4.83 5.36
C ARG A 163 -14.89 3.58 5.15
N THR A 164 -15.36 3.38 3.92
CA THR A 164 -16.16 2.19 3.55
C THR A 164 -15.39 0.90 3.84
N LEU A 165 -14.13 0.83 3.44
CA LEU A 165 -13.28 -0.33 3.68
C LEU A 165 -13.05 -0.56 5.17
N GLY A 166 -12.74 0.50 5.94
CA GLY A 166 -12.57 0.43 7.39
C GLY A 166 -13.83 -0.07 8.11
N GLU A 167 -15.01 0.41 7.71
CA GLU A 167 -16.30 -0.09 8.23
C GLU A 167 -16.52 -1.57 7.91
N MET A 168 -16.21 -2.01 6.69
CA MET A 168 -16.30 -3.43 6.32
C MET A 168 -15.35 -4.30 7.15
N LEU A 169 -14.12 -3.83 7.40
CA LEU A 169 -13.14 -4.53 8.21
C LEU A 169 -13.56 -4.58 9.68
N GLY A 170 -14.05 -3.47 10.24
CA GLY A 170 -14.57 -3.41 11.61
C GLY A 170 -15.79 -4.31 11.84
N ASN A 171 -16.62 -4.49 10.81
CA ASN A 171 -17.74 -5.42 10.82
C ASN A 171 -17.37 -6.87 10.48
N ASN A 172 -16.08 -7.21 10.39
CA ASN A 172 -15.58 -8.54 10.06
C ASN A 172 -16.14 -9.09 8.73
N VAL A 173 -16.37 -8.22 7.74
CA VAL A 173 -16.77 -8.63 6.40
C VAL A 173 -15.64 -9.45 5.78
N SER A 174 -15.95 -10.65 5.29
CA SER A 174 -14.98 -11.50 4.60
C SER A 174 -14.30 -10.76 3.45
N LEU A 175 -12.97 -10.77 3.42
CA LEU A 175 -12.17 -10.15 2.35
C LEU A 175 -12.59 -10.59 0.94
N ARG A 176 -13.10 -11.82 0.79
CA ARG A 176 -13.62 -12.35 -0.48
C ARG A 176 -14.88 -11.63 -0.97
N ARG A 177 -15.69 -11.08 -0.05
CA ARG A 177 -16.93 -10.36 -0.37
C ARG A 177 -16.70 -8.88 -0.64
N ILE A 178 -15.63 -8.30 -0.09
CA ILE A 178 -15.34 -6.86 -0.17
C ILE A 178 -15.33 -6.33 -1.61
N PRO A 179 -14.69 -6.98 -2.62
CA PRO A 179 -14.70 -6.47 -3.99
C PRO A 179 -16.09 -6.25 -4.57
N LYS A 180 -17.03 -7.16 -4.28
CA LYS A 180 -18.42 -7.04 -4.74
C LYS A 180 -19.12 -5.86 -4.07
N LEU A 181 -18.95 -5.73 -2.76
CA LEU A 181 -19.61 -4.70 -1.97
C LEU A 181 -19.06 -3.30 -2.28
N LEU A 182 -17.75 -3.16 -2.48
CA LEU A 182 -17.16 -1.88 -2.92
C LEU A 182 -17.70 -1.45 -4.29
N LYS A 183 -17.90 -2.41 -5.21
CA LYS A 183 -18.51 -2.11 -6.51
C LYS A 183 -19.98 -1.68 -6.39
N GLU A 184 -20.74 -2.32 -5.52
CA GLU A 184 -22.13 -1.91 -5.23
C GLU A 184 -22.20 -0.52 -4.57
N GLU A 185 -21.22 -0.21 -3.72
CA GLU A 185 -21.11 1.09 -3.07
C GLU A 185 -20.73 2.20 -4.06
N ALA A 186 -19.80 1.92 -4.97
CA ALA A 186 -19.37 2.84 -6.03
C ALA A 186 -20.55 3.40 -6.84
N TRP A 187 -21.54 2.55 -7.17
CA TRP A 187 -22.70 2.96 -7.96
C TRP A 187 -23.65 3.94 -7.25
N LYS A 188 -23.46 4.19 -5.95
CA LYS A 188 -24.23 5.22 -5.22
C LYS A 188 -23.66 6.62 -5.43
N TYR A 189 -22.43 6.73 -5.92
CA TYR A 189 -21.71 7.99 -6.06
C TYR A 189 -21.49 8.35 -7.52
N ASP A 190 -22.57 8.79 -8.19
CA ASP A 190 -22.57 9.20 -9.61
C ASP A 190 -21.54 10.31 -9.96
N HIS A 191 -21.00 11.01 -8.96
CA HIS A 191 -20.08 12.13 -9.11
C HIS A 191 -18.67 11.87 -8.57
N LEU A 192 -18.43 10.75 -7.89
CA LEU A 192 -17.09 10.41 -7.38
C LEU A 192 -16.28 9.66 -8.44
N PHE A 193 -14.97 9.83 -8.37
CA PHE A 193 -14.05 9.04 -9.19
C PHE A 193 -13.97 7.60 -8.64
N THR A 194 -14.86 6.71 -9.09
CA THR A 194 -15.06 5.38 -8.50
C THR A 194 -14.05 4.31 -8.92
N TYR A 195 -13.04 4.66 -9.72
CA TYR A 195 -12.08 3.69 -10.28
C TYR A 195 -11.43 2.79 -9.22
N ASN A 196 -10.97 3.36 -8.11
CA ASN A 196 -10.31 2.60 -7.06
C ASN A 196 -11.25 1.57 -6.38
N PHE A 197 -12.56 1.85 -6.29
CA PHE A 197 -13.54 0.90 -5.72
C PHE A 197 -13.64 -0.38 -6.56
N GLU A 198 -13.60 -0.24 -7.89
CA GLU A 198 -13.78 -1.37 -8.81
C GLU A 198 -12.51 -2.20 -9.02
N ASN A 199 -11.37 -1.72 -8.53
CA ASN A 199 -10.06 -2.33 -8.78
C ASN A 199 -9.60 -3.32 -7.71
N PHE A 200 -10.39 -3.52 -6.66
CA PHE A 200 -10.15 -4.57 -5.68
C PHE A 200 -10.47 -5.97 -6.25
N ILE A 201 -9.64 -6.94 -5.92
CA ILE A 201 -9.81 -8.36 -6.26
C ILE A 201 -9.36 -9.22 -5.10
N TYR A 202 -10.10 -10.30 -4.85
CA TYR A 202 -9.66 -11.36 -3.95
C TYR A 202 -8.91 -12.44 -4.72
N ILE A 203 -7.74 -12.85 -4.22
CA ILE A 203 -6.88 -13.91 -4.79
C ILE A 203 -6.81 -15.08 -3.81
#